data_AF-A0A7C5RZY0-F1
#
_entry.id   AF-A0A7C5RZY0-F1
#
_cell.length_a   1.000
_cell.length_b   1.000
_cell.length_c   1.000
_cell.angle_alpha   90.00
_cell.angle_beta   90.00
_cell.angle_gamma   90.00
#
_symmetry.space_group_name_H-M   'P 1'
#
loop_
_entity.id
_entity.type
_entity.pdbx_description
1 polymer ?
#
loop_
_entity_poly.entity_id
_entity_poly.type
_entity_poly.pdbx_seq_one_letter_code
_entity_poly.pdbx_strand_id
1 'polypeptide(L)'
;MSCFITNSGQGELRERIKTLISVSCELKFLVGFFYFSGLRELYEGIKNNQNVIMKVLVGLNVDRTNYGLMEYADPEISRSDNERRQMLFESIKRSINCDYFDSKDFYEQARFFIELIRSNRLIVRKTFEPNHSKLYIFK
;
A
#
# COMPACT_ATOMS: atom_id res chain seq x y z
N MET A 1 -21.24 10.44 -10.41
CA MET A 1 -20.18 10.91 -9.50
C MET A 1 -18.88 10.90 -10.29
N SER A 2 -18.09 11.97 -10.30
CA SER A 2 -16.75 11.91 -10.92
C SER A 2 -15.93 10.85 -10.18
N CYS A 3 -15.17 10.01 -10.87
CA CYS A 3 -14.18 9.10 -10.28
C CYS A 3 -12.75 9.63 -10.40
N PHE A 4 -12.60 10.86 -10.91
CA PHE A 4 -11.30 11.49 -11.10
C PHE A 4 -10.82 12.18 -9.82
N ILE A 5 -9.51 12.12 -9.61
CA ILE A 5 -8.79 12.87 -8.59
C ILE A 5 -8.11 14.03 -9.31
N THR A 6 -8.46 15.27 -8.95
CA THR A 6 -7.94 16.49 -9.58
C THR A 6 -7.53 17.47 -8.49
N ASN A 7 -6.41 18.18 -8.69
CA ASN A 7 -5.95 19.21 -7.75
C ASN A 7 -6.69 20.56 -7.88
N SER A 8 -7.70 20.64 -8.75
CA SER A 8 -8.44 21.88 -9.02
C SER A 8 -9.66 22.04 -8.11
N GLY A 9 -9.55 22.94 -7.12
CA GLY A 9 -10.66 23.70 -6.55
C GLY A 9 -11.66 22.99 -5.63
N GLN A 10 -11.63 21.67 -5.47
CA GLN A 10 -12.61 20.95 -4.64
C GLN A 10 -11.97 19.80 -3.84
N GLY A 11 -11.48 20.13 -2.64
CA GLY A 11 -11.15 19.18 -1.57
C GLY A 11 -9.71 18.66 -1.55
N GLU A 12 -9.21 18.39 -0.35
CA GLU A 12 -7.92 17.72 -0.16
C GLU A 12 -7.98 16.28 -0.71
N LEU A 13 -6.88 15.81 -1.30
CA LEU A 13 -6.72 14.43 -1.80
C LEU A 13 -7.16 13.40 -0.75
N ARG A 14 -6.86 13.67 0.52
CA ARG A 14 -7.24 12.85 1.67
C ARG A 14 -8.76 12.64 1.77
N GLU A 15 -9.52 13.74 1.76
CA GLU A 15 -10.98 13.68 1.87
C GLU A 15 -11.61 13.01 0.65
N ARG A 16 -10.99 13.22 -0.52
CA ARG A 16 -11.39 12.53 -1.74
C ARG A 16 -11.21 11.01 -1.64
N ILE A 17 -10.06 10.55 -1.17
CA ILE A 17 -9.78 9.11 -0.98
C ILE A 17 -10.77 8.51 0.02
N LYS A 18 -11.00 9.16 1.18
CA LYS A 18 -11.99 8.70 2.17
C LYS A 18 -13.39 8.56 1.57
N THR A 19 -13.82 9.55 0.80
CA THR A 19 -15.13 9.55 0.13
C THR A 19 -15.24 8.40 -0.87
N LEU A 20 -14.19 8.14 -1.65
CA LEU A 20 -14.21 7.03 -2.60
C LEU A 20 -14.24 5.67 -1.88
N ILE A 21 -13.49 5.51 -0.79
CA ILE A 21 -13.47 4.27 0.00
C ILE A 21 -14.84 4.01 0.66
N SER A 22 -15.53 5.02 1.16
CA SER A 22 -16.81 4.83 1.86
C SER A 22 -17.92 4.27 0.96
N VAL A 23 -17.84 4.52 -0.35
CA VAL A 23 -18.82 4.04 -1.34
C VAL A 23 -18.32 2.85 -2.16
N SER A 24 -17.09 2.37 -1.92
CA SER A 24 -16.50 1.23 -2.64
C SER A 24 -16.74 -0.09 -1.91
N CYS A 25 -16.96 -1.16 -2.66
CA CYS A 25 -16.87 -2.53 -2.16
C CYS A 25 -15.48 -3.15 -2.42
N GLU A 26 -14.72 -2.63 -3.39
CA GLU A 26 -13.39 -3.14 -3.73
C GLU A 26 -12.41 -2.02 -4.11
N LEU A 27 -11.19 -2.10 -3.57
CA LEU A 27 -10.08 -1.22 -3.91
C LEU A 27 -8.99 -2.02 -4.62
N LYS A 28 -8.52 -1.58 -5.79
CA LYS A 28 -7.43 -2.23 -6.53
C LYS A 28 -6.33 -1.23 -6.83
N PHE A 29 -5.19 -1.39 -6.16
CA PHE A 29 -4.06 -0.48 -6.26
C PHE A 29 -2.87 -1.19 -6.91
N LEU A 30 -2.27 -0.55 -7.90
CA LEU A 30 -0.94 -0.88 -8.43
C LEU A 30 -0.01 0.26 -8.02
N VAL A 31 1.06 -0.09 -7.31
CA VAL A 31 2.05 0.87 -6.79
C VAL A 31 3.46 0.36 -7.05
N GLY A 32 4.41 1.29 -7.16
CA GLY A 32 5.85 0.98 -7.12
C GLY A 32 6.18 0.25 -5.82
N PHE A 33 6.18 0.98 -4.69
CA PHE A 33 6.21 0.37 -3.37
C PHE A 33 5.01 0.78 -2.51
N PHE A 34 4.65 -0.07 -1.55
CA PHE A 34 3.53 0.17 -0.64
C PHE A 34 4.01 0.77 0.68
N TYR A 35 4.15 2.10 0.70
CA TYR A 35 4.61 2.83 1.89
C TYR A 35 3.53 2.95 2.97
N PHE A 36 3.94 2.71 4.23
CA PHE A 36 3.05 2.86 5.38
C PHE A 36 2.67 4.32 5.68
N SER A 37 3.45 5.30 5.23
CA SER A 37 3.12 6.73 5.43
C SER A 37 1.80 7.14 4.76
N GLY A 38 1.44 6.53 3.62
CA GLY A 38 0.15 6.75 2.95
C GLY A 38 -1.00 5.88 3.49
N LEU A 39 -0.74 5.05 4.50
CA LEU A 39 -1.75 4.16 5.06
C LEU A 39 -2.66 4.83 6.06
N ARG A 40 -2.33 6.01 6.62
CA ARG A 40 -3.17 6.65 7.63
C ARG A 40 -4.56 6.97 7.07
N GLU A 41 -4.62 7.52 5.87
CA GLU A 41 -5.86 7.85 5.18
C GLU A 41 -6.63 6.59 4.78
N LEU A 42 -5.91 5.56 4.35
CA LEU A 42 -6.49 4.25 4.04
C LEU A 42 -7.04 3.57 5.29
N TYR A 43 -6.34 3.67 6.42
CA TYR A 43 -6.73 3.14 7.71
C TYR A 43 -8.06 3.76 8.15
N GLU A 44 -8.17 5.09 8.15
CA GLU A 44 -9.41 5.78 8.51
C GLU A 44 -10.56 5.39 7.55
N GLY A 45 -10.31 5.36 6.24
CA GLY A 45 -11.32 5.00 5.25
C GLY A 45 -11.82 3.56 5.38
N ILE A 46 -10.91 2.59 5.48
CA ILE A 46 -11.23 1.15 5.55
C ILE A 46 -11.84 0.79 6.90
N LYS A 47 -11.40 1.43 7.99
CA LYS A 47 -11.99 1.22 9.33
C LYS A 47 -13.47 1.57 9.36
N ASN A 48 -13.87 2.61 8.62
CA ASN A 48 -15.27 3.04 8.51
C ASN A 48 -16.09 2.24 7.49
N ASN A 49 -15.44 1.43 6.64
CA ASN A 49 -16.11 0.54 5.67
C ASN A 49 -15.70 -0.92 5.92
N GLN A 50 -16.48 -1.64 6.73
CA GLN A 50 -16.16 -3.01 7.12
C GLN A 50 -16.33 -4.06 6.01
N ASN A 51 -16.93 -3.70 4.88
CA ASN A 51 -17.16 -4.64 3.77
C ASN A 51 -16.16 -4.49 2.63
N VAL A 52 -15.34 -3.42 2.63
CA VAL A 52 -14.39 -3.18 1.55
C VAL A 52 -13.28 -4.23 1.55
N ILE A 53 -12.93 -4.71 0.35
CA ILE A 53 -11.78 -5.59 0.09
C ILE A 53 -10.71 -4.78 -0.64
N MET A 54 -9.51 -4.74 -0.09
CA MET A 54 -8.36 -4.07 -0.67
C MET A 54 -7.40 -5.06 -1.32
N LYS A 55 -7.01 -4.77 -2.56
CA LYS A 55 -6.02 -5.53 -3.33
C LYS A 55 -4.89 -4.60 -3.73
N VAL A 56 -3.67 -4.95 -3.33
CA VAL A 56 -2.46 -4.19 -3.63
C VAL A 56 -1.51 -5.05 -4.43
N LEU A 57 -1.10 -4.55 -5.59
CA LEU A 57 -0.08 -5.15 -6.43
C LEU A 57 1.18 -4.28 -6.37
N VAL A 58 2.26 -4.84 -5.84
CA VAL A 58 3.52 -4.14 -5.55
C VAL A 58 4.52 -4.39 -6.67
N GLY A 59 5.02 -3.30 -7.25
CA GLY A 59 5.83 -3.27 -8.45
C GLY A 59 7.33 -3.39 -8.23
N LEU A 60 7.85 -2.74 -7.20
CA LEU A 60 9.27 -2.62 -6.89
C LEU A 60 9.60 -3.16 -5.49
N ASN A 61 10.90 -3.27 -5.22
CA ASN A 61 11.44 -3.53 -3.89
C ASN A 61 11.98 -2.22 -3.31
N VAL A 62 12.27 -2.20 -2.01
CA VAL A 62 12.97 -1.07 -1.39
C VAL A 62 14.20 -1.52 -0.64
N ASP A 63 15.18 -0.63 -0.60
CA ASP A 63 16.36 -0.78 0.23
C ASP A 63 16.61 0.49 1.06
N ARG A 64 17.39 0.35 2.13
CA ARG A 64 17.84 1.48 2.94
C ARG A 64 19.30 1.77 2.62
N THR A 65 19.53 2.96 2.11
CA THR A 65 20.86 3.52 1.82
C THR A 65 21.25 4.55 2.88
N ASN A 66 22.48 5.06 2.83
CA ASN A 66 22.91 6.16 3.70
C ASN A 66 22.05 7.43 3.56
N TYR A 67 21.37 7.59 2.42
CA TYR A 67 20.51 8.74 2.13
C TYR A 67 19.02 8.45 2.36
N GLY A 68 18.67 7.27 2.90
CA GLY A 68 17.28 6.87 3.18
C GLY A 68 16.79 5.73 2.31
N LEU A 69 15.46 5.59 2.20
CA LEU A 69 14.82 4.52 1.45
C LEU A 69 14.85 4.80 -0.05
N MET A 70 15.22 3.78 -0.83
CA MET A 70 15.26 3.82 -2.29
C MET A 70 14.46 2.66 -2.87
N GLU A 71 13.57 2.95 -3.81
CA GLU A 71 12.90 1.92 -4.61
C GLU A 71 13.83 1.42 -5.71
N TYR A 72 13.84 0.11 -5.96
CA TYR A 72 14.62 -0.47 -7.04
C TYR A 72 13.88 -1.60 -7.74
N ALA A 73 14.17 -1.75 -9.02
CA ALA A 73 13.74 -2.88 -9.83
C ALA A 73 14.67 -4.06 -9.58
N ASP A 74 14.11 -5.26 -9.38
CA ASP A 74 14.89 -6.48 -9.42
C ASP A 74 15.21 -6.80 -10.89
N PRO A 75 16.48 -6.79 -11.32
CA PRO A 75 16.85 -7.13 -12.69
C PRO A 75 16.65 -8.62 -13.00
N GLU A 76 16.50 -9.48 -11.99
CA GLU A 76 16.46 -10.92 -12.16
C GLU A 76 15.03 -11.44 -12.39
N ILE A 77 14.65 -11.56 -13.66
CA ILE A 77 13.30 -12.01 -14.07
C ILE A 77 13.07 -13.50 -13.77
N SER A 78 14.12 -14.31 -13.65
CA SER A 78 14.05 -15.77 -13.48
C SER A 78 13.80 -16.25 -12.05
N ARG A 79 13.65 -15.35 -11.07
CA ARG A 79 13.43 -15.75 -9.68
C ARG A 79 12.19 -16.63 -9.53
N SER A 80 12.20 -17.47 -8.51
CA SER A 80 11.03 -18.23 -8.09
C SER A 80 10.02 -17.33 -7.37
N ASP A 81 8.78 -17.79 -7.29
CA ASP A 81 7.73 -17.08 -6.52
C ASP A 81 8.06 -16.99 -5.02
N ASN A 82 8.80 -17.97 -4.49
CA ASN A 82 9.26 -17.95 -3.10
C ASN A 82 10.26 -16.81 -2.87
N GLU A 83 11.22 -16.64 -3.77
CA GLU A 83 12.21 -15.57 -3.68
C GLU A 83 11.57 -14.20 -3.81
N ARG A 84 10.64 -14.02 -4.78
CA ARG A 84 9.88 -12.76 -4.92
C ARG A 84 9.11 -12.42 -3.65
N ARG A 85 8.47 -13.40 -3.01
CA ARG A 85 7.78 -13.21 -1.73
C ARG A 85 8.74 -12.82 -0.61
N GLN A 86 9.88 -13.50 -0.50
CA GLN A 86 10.88 -13.19 0.52
C GLN A 86 11.43 -11.77 0.35
N MET A 87 11.72 -11.36 -0.88
CA MET A 87 12.15 -9.98 -1.16
C MET A 87 11.11 -8.93 -0.78
N LEU A 88 9.83 -9.21 -1.04
CA LEU A 88 8.76 -8.30 -0.63
C LEU A 88 8.73 -8.16 0.90
N PHE A 89 8.87 -9.27 1.65
CA PHE A 89 8.92 -9.21 3.11
C PHE A 89 10.15 -8.46 3.62
N GLU A 90 11.33 -8.69 3.05
CA GLU A 90 12.54 -7.93 3.40
C GLU A 90 12.40 -6.44 3.07
N SER A 91 11.81 -6.10 1.92
CA SER A 91 11.52 -4.73 1.53
C SER A 91 10.60 -4.04 2.53
N ILE A 92 9.51 -4.70 2.93
CA ILE A 92 8.58 -4.18 3.95
C ILE A 92 9.33 -3.98 5.27
N LYS A 93 10.07 -4.98 5.75
CA LYS A 93 10.84 -4.93 6.99
C LYS A 93 11.83 -3.75 6.98
N ARG A 94 12.59 -3.56 5.91
CA ARG A 94 13.52 -2.43 5.74
C ARG A 94 12.80 -1.09 5.76
N SER A 95 11.62 -1.01 5.15
CA SER A 95 10.85 0.23 5.04
C SER A 95 10.28 0.73 6.36
N ILE A 96 9.90 -0.16 7.27
CA ILE A 96 9.24 0.20 8.54
C ILE A 96 10.16 0.18 9.75
N ASN A 97 11.37 -0.39 9.62
CA ASN A 97 12.31 -0.49 10.74
C ASN A 97 13.10 0.82 10.94
N CYS A 98 12.41 1.86 11.41
CA CYS A 98 13.00 3.14 11.80
C CYS A 98 12.18 3.85 12.89
N ASP A 99 12.82 4.79 13.58
CA ASP A 99 12.27 5.51 14.74
C ASP A 99 10.96 6.25 14.42
N TYR A 100 10.75 6.64 13.15
CA TYR A 100 9.49 7.25 12.71
C TYR A 100 8.27 6.36 12.97
N PHE A 101 8.44 5.03 12.91
CA PHE A 101 7.38 4.07 13.13
C PHE A 101 7.35 3.51 14.56
N ASP A 102 8.24 3.95 15.46
CA ASP A 102 8.21 3.56 16.86
C ASP A 102 7.24 4.43 17.67
N SER A 103 5.95 4.34 17.31
CA SER A 103 4.88 5.10 17.95
C SER A 103 3.65 4.24 18.17
N LYS A 104 2.91 4.53 19.25
CA LYS A 104 1.66 3.83 19.58
C LYS A 104 0.68 3.79 18.39
N ASP A 105 0.51 4.93 17.72
CA ASP A 105 -0.39 5.06 16.57
C ASP A 105 -0.01 4.11 15.43
N PHE A 106 1.29 3.96 15.15
CA PHE A 106 1.75 3.01 14.15
C PHE A 106 1.48 1.56 14.57
N TYR A 107 1.77 1.18 15.81
CA TYR A 107 1.50 -0.18 16.29
C TYR A 107 0.01 -0.55 16.21
N GLU A 108 -0.89 0.39 16.49
CA GLU A 108 -2.34 0.19 16.33
C GLU A 108 -2.73 0.01 14.86
N GLN A 109 -2.21 0.85 13.97
CA GLN A 109 -2.45 0.73 12.53
C GLN A 109 -1.89 -0.58 11.96
N ALA A 110 -0.68 -0.98 12.36
CA ALA A 110 -0.04 -2.22 11.93
C ALA A 110 -0.88 -3.44 12.33
N ARG A 111 -1.37 -3.49 13.58
CA ARG A 111 -2.29 -4.55 14.04
C ARG A 111 -3.56 -4.60 13.19
N PHE A 112 -4.14 -3.45 12.87
CA PHE A 112 -5.32 -3.38 12.01
C PHE A 112 -5.07 -3.99 10.61
N PHE A 113 -3.99 -3.60 9.94
CA PHE A 113 -3.66 -4.15 8.62
C PHE A 113 -3.31 -5.64 8.67
N ILE A 114 -2.66 -6.12 9.73
CA ILE A 114 -2.42 -7.55 9.95
C ILE A 114 -3.76 -8.30 10.03
N GLU A 115 -4.73 -7.80 10.78
CA GLU A 115 -6.06 -8.43 10.86
C GLU A 115 -6.82 -8.39 9.53
N LEU A 116 -6.67 -7.32 8.73
CA LEU A 116 -7.21 -7.30 7.37
C LEU A 116 -6.58 -8.37 6.47
N ILE A 117 -5.28 -8.60 6.59
CA ILE A 117 -4.60 -9.68 5.84
C ILE A 117 -5.14 -11.04 6.27
N ARG A 118 -5.22 -11.29 7.59
CA ARG A 118 -5.70 -12.57 8.14
C ARG A 118 -7.15 -12.88 7.76
N SER A 119 -7.98 -11.84 7.65
CA SER A 119 -9.39 -11.95 7.24
C SER A 119 -9.60 -11.93 5.71
N ASN A 120 -8.53 -11.97 4.91
CA ASN A 120 -8.57 -11.84 3.44
C ASN A 120 -9.22 -10.54 2.92
N ARG A 121 -9.30 -9.51 3.76
CA ARG A 121 -9.79 -8.18 3.39
C ARG A 121 -8.69 -7.29 2.83
N LEU A 122 -7.43 -7.59 3.12
CA LEU A 122 -6.27 -6.99 2.46
C LEU A 122 -5.45 -8.10 1.78
N ILE A 123 -5.31 -7.99 0.47
CA ILE A 123 -4.54 -8.93 -0.35
C ILE A 123 -3.37 -8.17 -0.97
N VAL A 124 -2.15 -8.52 -0.58
CA VAL A 124 -0.93 -7.94 -1.14
C VAL A 124 -0.24 -8.97 -2.02
N ARG A 125 0.11 -8.59 -3.25
CA ARG A 125 0.84 -9.43 -4.21
C ARG A 125 2.03 -8.68 -4.78
N LYS A 126 3.04 -9.42 -5.23
CA LYS A 126 4.18 -8.89 -5.98
C LYS A 126 3.95 -9.12 -7.47
N THR A 127 4.31 -8.13 -8.28
CA THR A 127 4.39 -8.26 -9.75
C THR A 127 5.49 -9.25 -10.16
N PHE A 128 5.30 -9.91 -11.30
CA PHE A 128 6.34 -10.75 -11.90
C PHE A 128 7.48 -9.91 -12.48
N GLU A 129 7.13 -8.83 -13.18
CA GLU A 129 8.06 -7.85 -13.73
C GLU A 129 8.02 -6.53 -12.94
N PRO A 130 9.17 -5.84 -12.79
CA PRO A 130 9.20 -4.53 -12.13
C PRO A 130 8.21 -3.53 -12.73
N ASN A 131 7.48 -2.82 -11.88
CA ASN A 131 6.50 -1.82 -12.33
C ASN A 131 6.52 -0.60 -11.41
N HIS A 132 6.61 0.63 -11.95
CA HIS A 132 6.58 1.86 -11.16
C HIS A 132 5.28 2.66 -11.30
N SER A 133 4.33 2.13 -12.06
CA SER A 133 3.03 2.76 -12.31
C SER A 133 2.25 2.92 -11.03
N LYS A 134 1.39 3.95 -11.00
CA LYS A 134 0.52 4.26 -9.88
C LYS A 134 -0.90 4.30 -10.42
N LEU A 135 -1.70 3.30 -10.06
CA LEU A 135 -3.08 3.17 -10.51
C LEU A 135 -3.94 2.81 -9.31
N TYR A 136 -5.04 3.55 -9.13
CA TYR A 136 -5.96 3.39 -8.02
C TYR A 136 -7.36 3.25 -8.59
N ILE A 137 -7.96 2.07 -8.40
CA ILE A 137 -9.31 1.77 -8.86
C ILE A 137 -10.20 1.57 -7.64
N PHE A 138 -11.33 2.26 -7.64
CA PHE A 138 -12.38 2.24 -6.63
C PHE A 138 -13.65 1.69 -7.30
N LYS A 139 -14.16 0.55 -6.81
CA LYS A 139 -15.32 -0.15 -7.37
C LYS A 139 -16.41 -0.29 -6.32
#